data_AF-A0A2V8IEG2-F1
#
_entry.id   AF-A0A2V8IEG2-F1
#
_cell.length_a   1.000
_cell.length_b   1.000
_cell.length_c   1.000
_cell.angle_alpha   90.00
_cell.angle_beta   90.00
_cell.angle_gamma   90.00
#
_symmetry.space_group_name_H-M   'P 1'
#
loop_
_entity.id
_entity.type
_entity.pdbx_description
1 polymer ?
#
loop_
_entity_poly.entity_id
_entity_poly.type
_entity_poly.pdbx_seq_one_letter_code
_entity_poly.pdbx_strand_id
1 'polypeptide(L)'
;MELGGRTFNLTLGRPVQFPLFTSTSDRVAASGEIVAVGEDLHSLPPIHTVLKSSENKTGQVPVHLRALLTEIGTLQLWCVSETDNDQWRLEFELRGSAASARETVVESMPPRFSEARTSIERIFGGQPTHGTPVTTEVKQLWRGLEQTLGPREQWRAPLLRELWGALFAGARRRRRSPDHERIWFQLTGYTLRPGFGYPLDEWRAEQTAKIFASGVNAHKEKRVWTEFWIMWRRIAGGLDDACQHEIWNYLRPHLERRLNPSTSRNIAKPKGIQPESLDEMVRLAVSLEHLGPDEKSQLGDWIAPYASTPGPWAWAIGRLGARVLMYGSAHRTVDPEKAASWLEVLFDAHQRKVEGALFGIVQAARLSGDRSRDLDESMRIRALDILGEAEAPESWRHLLTNIVAMEDADKARAFGDTLPLGLAA
;
A
#
# COMPACT_ATOMS: atom_id res chain seq x y z
N MET A 1 6.35 26.26 6.46
CA MET A 1 6.88 27.63 6.62
C MET A 1 7.55 28.02 5.32
N GLU A 2 7.27 29.21 4.80
CA GLU A 2 8.00 29.75 3.65
C GLU A 2 9.43 30.12 4.08
N LEU A 3 10.43 29.66 3.34
CA LEU A 3 11.86 29.87 3.62
C LEU A 3 12.34 31.18 3.00
N GLY A 4 11.78 32.30 3.48
CA GLY A 4 12.12 33.65 3.02
C GLY A 4 11.66 33.96 1.59
N GLY A 5 11.56 35.25 1.25
CA GLY A 5 11.14 35.73 -0.08
C GLY A 5 12.24 35.66 -1.15
N ARG A 6 13.02 34.57 -1.18
CA ARG A 6 14.12 34.39 -2.13
C ARG A 6 13.73 33.42 -3.23
N THR A 7 14.09 33.77 -4.46
CA THR A 7 13.84 32.95 -5.64
C THR A 7 15.13 32.22 -6.04
N PHE A 8 14.99 30.94 -6.37
CA PHE A 8 16.04 30.02 -6.82
C PHE A 8 15.70 29.49 -8.22
N ASN A 9 16.69 28.98 -8.96
CA ASN A 9 16.46 28.32 -10.25
C ASN A 9 16.49 26.80 -10.09
N LEU A 10 15.33 26.15 -10.25
CA LEU A 10 15.18 24.70 -10.19
C LEU A 10 15.41 24.07 -11.56
N THR A 11 16.29 23.08 -11.66
CA THR A 11 16.58 22.39 -12.93
C THR A 11 15.66 21.17 -13.13
N LEU A 12 14.93 21.14 -14.25
CA LEU A 12 13.97 20.10 -14.62
C LEU A 12 14.47 19.23 -15.79
N GLY A 13 14.05 17.97 -15.80
CA GLY A 13 14.31 17.01 -16.88
C GLY A 13 15.74 16.47 -16.94
N ARG A 14 16.56 16.77 -15.93
CA ARG A 14 17.94 16.27 -15.80
C ARG A 14 18.18 15.75 -14.38
N PRO A 15 19.10 14.79 -14.19
CA PRO A 15 19.56 14.40 -12.86
C PRO A 15 20.11 15.61 -12.11
N VAL A 16 19.58 15.84 -10.92
CA VAL A 16 20.02 16.87 -9.96
C VAL A 16 20.33 16.20 -8.63
N GLN A 17 21.18 16.84 -7.85
CA GLN A 17 21.55 16.41 -6.52
C GLN A 17 21.19 17.49 -5.50
N PHE A 18 20.58 17.08 -4.39
CA PHE A 18 20.34 17.93 -3.23
C PHE A 18 21.22 17.45 -2.07
N PRO A 19 22.39 18.09 -1.84
CA PRO A 19 23.18 17.86 -0.65
C PRO A 19 22.43 18.33 0.58
N LEU A 20 22.38 17.49 1.61
CA LEU A 20 21.74 17.81 2.87
C LEU A 20 22.78 17.81 3.98
N PHE A 21 22.67 18.79 4.88
CA PHE A 21 23.56 18.91 6.04
C PHE A 21 22.73 18.99 7.30
N THR A 22 23.26 18.48 8.40
CA THR A 22 22.69 18.58 9.75
C THR A 22 23.72 19.12 10.72
N SER A 23 23.28 19.81 11.77
CA SER A 23 24.13 20.24 12.88
C SER A 23 23.45 19.94 14.20
N THR A 24 24.24 19.47 15.17
CA THR A 24 23.85 19.30 16.58
C THR A 24 24.38 20.42 17.47
N SER A 25 25.03 21.43 16.88
CA SER A 25 25.51 22.59 17.62
C SER A 25 24.34 23.43 18.15
N ASP A 26 24.54 24.14 19.27
CA ASP A 26 23.55 25.10 19.84
C ASP A 26 23.35 26.34 18.95
N ARG A 27 23.61 26.22 17.65
CA ARG A 27 23.51 27.29 16.67
C ARG A 27 22.03 27.60 16.43
N VAL A 28 21.62 28.79 16.87
CA VAL A 28 20.28 29.33 16.60
C VAL A 28 20.29 29.99 15.21
N ALA A 29 20.17 29.19 14.15
CA ALA A 29 19.96 29.70 12.80
C ALA A 29 18.47 29.93 12.53
N ALA A 30 18.12 31.06 11.91
CA ALA A 30 16.75 31.34 11.52
C ALA A 30 16.36 30.56 10.25
N SER A 31 15.08 30.23 10.13
CA SER A 31 14.52 29.59 8.93
C SER A 31 14.72 30.49 7.69
N GLY A 32 15.39 29.98 6.65
CA GLY A 32 15.71 30.74 5.44
C GLY A 32 16.99 31.60 5.53
N GLU A 33 17.72 31.54 6.63
CA GLU A 33 19.05 32.15 6.76
C GLU A 33 20.05 31.44 5.85
N ILE A 34 20.90 32.21 5.15
CA ILE A 34 22.02 31.65 4.39
C ILE A 34 23.19 31.45 5.34
N VAL A 35 23.63 30.21 5.43
CA VAL A 35 24.73 29.79 6.31
C VAL A 35 25.86 29.26 5.44
N ALA A 36 27.10 29.66 5.74
CA ALA A 36 28.27 29.04 5.11
C ALA A 36 28.42 27.59 5.60
N VAL A 37 28.78 26.69 4.70
CA VAL A 37 29.06 25.29 5.05
C VAL A 37 30.39 25.24 5.81
N GLY A 38 30.31 25.06 7.13
CA GLY A 38 31.44 24.95 8.06
C GLY A 38 31.65 23.53 8.58
N GLU A 39 32.63 23.37 9.47
CA GLU A 39 32.97 22.06 10.08
C GLU A 39 31.88 21.53 11.04
N ASP A 40 31.00 22.42 11.52
CA ASP A 40 29.85 22.12 12.38
C ASP A 40 28.66 21.48 11.63
N LEU A 41 28.75 21.38 10.30
CA LEU A 41 27.72 20.82 9.44
C LEU A 41 28.13 19.44 8.94
N HIS A 42 27.41 18.41 9.37
CA HIS A 42 27.62 17.04 8.96
C HIS A 42 26.77 16.72 7.73
N SER A 43 27.41 16.21 6.67
CA SER A 43 26.69 15.79 5.46
C SER A 43 25.82 14.57 5.74
N LEU A 44 24.58 14.62 5.28
CA LEU A 44 23.68 13.48 5.15
C LEU A 44 23.78 12.92 3.72
N PRO A 45 23.38 11.66 3.48
CA PRO A 45 23.31 11.11 2.14
C PRO A 45 22.51 12.03 1.22
N PRO A 46 23.07 12.46 0.06
CA PRO A 46 22.38 13.36 -0.84
C PRO A 46 21.22 12.65 -1.55
N ILE A 47 20.20 13.42 -1.93
CA ILE A 47 19.16 12.90 -2.83
C ILE A 47 19.60 13.14 -4.27
N HIS A 48 19.62 12.07 -5.04
CA HIS A 48 19.70 12.11 -6.49
C HIS A 48 18.28 12.00 -7.05
N THR A 49 17.85 12.96 -7.85
CA THR A 49 16.49 13.00 -8.40
C THR A 49 16.46 13.57 -9.80
N VAL A 50 15.47 13.17 -10.58
CA VAL A 50 15.08 13.90 -11.80
C VAL A 50 13.77 14.59 -11.52
N LEU A 51 13.77 15.93 -11.58
CA LEU A 51 12.58 16.73 -11.38
C LEU A 51 11.78 16.84 -12.69
N LYS A 52 10.49 16.51 -12.68
CA LYS A 52 9.62 16.62 -13.87
C LYS A 52 8.49 17.63 -13.66
N SER A 53 8.23 18.49 -14.64
CA SER A 53 7.05 19.37 -14.66
C SER A 53 5.79 18.60 -15.05
N SER A 54 4.63 19.11 -14.65
CA SER A 54 3.32 18.57 -15.05
C SER A 54 3.10 18.61 -16.57
N GLU A 55 3.71 19.59 -17.26
CA GLU A 55 3.65 19.77 -18.72
C GLU A 55 4.87 19.18 -19.45
N ASN A 56 5.67 18.32 -18.81
CA ASN A 56 6.93 17.79 -19.34
C ASN A 56 7.92 18.88 -19.81
N LYS A 57 7.83 20.10 -19.26
CA LYS A 57 8.83 21.16 -19.48
C LYS A 57 10.20 20.71 -18.98
N THR A 58 11.24 21.10 -19.70
CA THR A 58 12.65 20.91 -19.33
C THR A 58 13.35 22.26 -19.27
N GLY A 59 14.40 22.41 -18.46
CA GLY A 59 15.11 23.68 -18.29
C GLY A 59 15.14 24.17 -16.84
N GLN A 60 15.29 25.47 -16.64
CA GLN A 60 15.30 26.09 -15.31
C GLN A 60 13.99 26.84 -15.05
N VAL A 61 13.42 26.68 -13.87
CA VAL A 61 12.19 27.37 -13.42
C VAL A 61 12.48 28.15 -12.14
N PRO A 62 12.09 29.44 -12.04
CA PRO A 62 12.22 30.19 -10.81
C PRO A 62 11.24 29.65 -9.76
N VAL A 63 11.76 29.33 -8.58
CA VAL A 63 11.01 28.77 -7.45
C VAL A 63 11.35 29.47 -6.15
N HIS A 64 10.39 29.56 -5.24
CA HIS A 64 10.68 29.78 -3.83
C HIS A 64 10.59 28.46 -3.05
N LEU A 65 11.17 28.45 -1.85
CA LEU A 65 11.24 27.25 -1.03
C LEU A 65 10.28 27.34 0.15
N ARG A 66 9.55 26.25 0.39
CA ARG A 66 8.74 26.05 1.60
C ARG A 66 9.25 24.82 2.31
N ALA A 67 9.34 24.83 3.64
CA ALA A 67 9.73 23.64 4.40
C ALA A 67 8.81 23.35 5.59
N LEU A 68 8.76 22.07 5.97
CA LEU A 68 8.10 21.57 7.17
C LEU A 68 8.98 20.49 7.79
N LEU A 69 9.34 20.66 9.06
CA LEU A 69 9.94 19.61 9.87
C LEU A 69 8.83 18.94 10.68
N THR A 70 8.69 17.62 10.57
CA THR A 70 7.69 16.84 11.30
C THR A 70 8.21 16.43 12.69
N GLU A 71 7.30 16.14 13.63
CA GLU A 71 7.62 15.77 15.03
C GLU A 71 8.50 14.51 15.16
N ILE A 72 8.52 13.70 14.11
CA ILE A 72 9.26 12.44 13.98
C ILE A 72 10.64 12.61 13.33
N GLY A 73 11.02 13.83 12.95
CA GLY A 73 12.32 14.10 12.33
C GLY A 73 12.38 13.89 10.81
N THR A 74 11.31 14.15 10.08
CA THR A 74 11.34 14.22 8.60
C THR A 74 11.33 15.68 8.15
N LEU A 75 12.29 16.08 7.32
CA LEU A 75 12.25 17.37 6.64
C LEU A 75 11.53 17.21 5.29
N GLN A 76 10.52 18.02 5.07
CA GLN A 76 9.80 18.12 3.80
C GLN A 76 10.11 19.50 3.21
N LEU A 77 10.61 19.55 1.97
CA LEU A 77 10.94 20.76 1.24
C LEU A 77 10.12 20.80 -0.04
N TRP A 78 9.46 21.93 -0.31
CA TRP A 78 8.77 22.18 -1.56
C TRP A 78 9.53 23.25 -2.32
N CYS A 79 9.75 23.00 -3.60
CA CYS A 79 10.09 24.03 -4.58
C CYS A 79 8.78 24.44 -5.24
N VAL A 80 8.33 25.68 -5.02
CA VAL A 80 7.06 26.20 -5.54
C VAL A 80 7.38 27.15 -6.68
N SER A 81 6.82 26.92 -7.87
CA SER A 81 7.05 27.80 -9.02
C SER A 81 6.48 29.20 -8.78
N GLU A 82 7.26 30.21 -9.17
CA GLU A 82 6.84 31.62 -9.17
C GLU A 82 6.07 31.97 -10.46
N THR A 83 6.24 31.18 -11.53
CA THR A 83 5.70 31.44 -12.87
C THR A 83 4.53 30.55 -13.24
N ASP A 84 4.50 29.34 -12.70
CA ASP A 84 3.52 28.31 -13.03
C ASP A 84 2.84 27.80 -11.74
N ASN A 85 1.77 27.02 -11.88
CA ASN A 85 1.13 26.37 -10.72
C ASN A 85 1.84 25.08 -10.27
N ASP A 86 3.06 24.83 -10.77
CA ASP A 86 3.85 23.65 -10.45
C ASP A 86 4.47 23.76 -9.05
N GLN A 87 4.49 22.65 -8.33
CA GLN A 87 5.25 22.51 -7.08
C GLN A 87 5.84 21.11 -6.96
N TRP A 88 7.11 21.03 -6.57
CA TRP A 88 7.88 19.80 -6.41
C TRP A 88 8.20 19.56 -4.96
N ARG A 89 7.97 18.34 -4.44
CA ARG A 89 8.23 17.99 -3.04
C ARG A 89 9.43 17.05 -2.91
N LEU A 90 10.38 17.43 -2.07
CA LEU A 90 11.55 16.67 -1.66
C LEU A 90 11.37 16.25 -0.21
N GLU A 91 11.54 14.96 0.09
CA GLU A 91 11.40 14.41 1.44
C GLU A 91 12.73 13.85 1.93
N PHE A 92 13.14 14.24 3.15
CA PHE A 92 14.38 13.82 3.78
C PHE A 92 14.08 13.15 5.13
N GLU A 93 14.53 11.91 5.29
CA GLU A 93 14.52 11.22 6.58
C GLU A 93 15.77 11.61 7.36
N LEU A 94 15.61 12.33 8.49
CA LEU A 94 16.75 12.80 9.29
C LEU A 94 17.12 11.83 10.41
N ARG A 95 16.30 10.80 10.66
CA ARG A 95 16.44 9.83 11.75
C ARG A 95 16.40 8.42 11.20
N GLY A 96 17.49 7.99 10.59
CA GLY A 96 17.66 6.64 10.09
C GLY A 96 19.14 6.37 9.82
N SER A 97 19.61 5.17 10.16
CA SER A 97 20.93 4.70 9.74
C SER A 97 21.05 4.83 8.22
N ALA A 98 22.16 5.39 7.76
CA ALA A 98 22.47 5.57 6.35
C ALA A 98 22.30 4.25 5.55
N ALA A 99 21.44 4.29 4.52
CA ALA A 99 21.36 3.45 3.31
C ALA A 99 19.88 3.33 2.92
N SER A 100 19.35 3.89 1.85
CA SER A 100 19.90 4.01 0.49
C SER A 100 19.55 5.36 -0.14
N ALA A 101 20.50 5.97 -0.83
CA ALA A 101 20.21 6.97 -1.86
C ALA A 101 19.43 6.28 -3.00
N ARG A 102 18.10 6.13 -2.84
CA ARG A 102 17.22 5.77 -3.96
C ARG A 102 17.13 7.00 -4.85
N GLU A 103 17.35 6.82 -6.15
CA GLU A 103 16.96 7.83 -7.13
C GLU A 103 15.45 8.00 -7.02
N THR A 104 15.03 9.14 -6.47
CA THR A 104 13.60 9.46 -6.37
C THR A 104 13.27 10.32 -7.56
N VAL A 105 12.23 10.02 -8.33
CA VAL A 105 11.75 10.94 -9.35
C VAL A 105 10.72 11.84 -8.66
N VAL A 106 11.03 13.13 -8.58
CA VAL A 106 10.17 14.10 -7.91
C VAL A 106 9.39 14.84 -9.00
N GLU A 107 8.10 14.54 -9.07
CA GLU A 107 7.21 15.10 -10.08
C GLU A 107 6.42 16.27 -9.50
N SER A 108 6.06 17.22 -10.36
CA SER A 108 5.19 18.33 -10.00
C SER A 108 3.81 17.83 -9.59
N MET A 109 3.22 18.47 -8.59
CA MET A 109 1.81 18.26 -8.24
C MET A 109 0.88 18.78 -9.33
N PRO A 110 -0.31 18.15 -9.51
CA PRO A 110 -1.33 18.69 -10.40
C PRO A 110 -1.71 20.13 -10.04
N PRO A 111 -2.01 21.02 -11.00
CA PRO A 111 -2.29 22.43 -10.75
C PRO A 111 -3.39 22.68 -9.72
N ARG A 112 -4.41 21.81 -9.67
CA ARG A 112 -5.57 21.90 -8.74
C ARG A 112 -5.39 21.07 -7.47
N PHE A 113 -4.16 20.68 -7.13
CA PHE A 113 -3.87 19.90 -5.93
C PHE A 113 -4.29 20.63 -4.64
N SER A 114 -4.10 21.95 -4.56
CA SER A 114 -4.51 22.76 -3.41
C SER A 114 -6.02 22.69 -3.15
N GLU A 115 -6.85 22.69 -4.21
CA GLU A 115 -8.31 22.53 -4.12
C GLU A 115 -8.70 21.14 -3.60
N ALA A 116 -8.03 20.10 -4.09
CA ALA A 116 -8.26 18.72 -3.65
C ALA A 116 -7.91 18.54 -2.16
N ARG A 117 -6.76 19.09 -1.73
CA ARG A 117 -6.34 19.09 -0.34
C ARG A 117 -7.34 19.85 0.55
N THR A 118 -7.76 21.04 0.13
CA THR A 118 -8.78 21.84 0.84
C THR A 118 -10.09 21.07 0.99
N SER A 119 -10.50 20.31 -0.02
CA SER A 119 -11.71 19.48 0.04
C SER A 119 -11.60 18.36 1.09
N ILE A 120 -10.43 17.73 1.22
CA ILE A 120 -10.16 16.73 2.27
C ILE A 120 -10.17 17.40 3.65
N GLU A 121 -9.49 18.54 3.79
CA GLU A 121 -9.41 19.29 5.04
C GLU A 121 -10.78 19.83 5.49
N ARG A 122 -11.67 20.18 4.56
CA ARG A 122 -13.06 20.54 4.88
C ARG A 122 -13.78 19.38 5.59
N ILE A 123 -13.57 18.15 5.14
CA ILE A 123 -14.30 16.97 5.63
C ILE A 123 -13.67 16.41 6.90
N PHE A 124 -12.34 16.33 6.97
CA PHE A 124 -11.60 15.69 8.06
C PHE A 124 -10.81 16.65 8.97
N GLY A 125 -10.84 17.96 8.70
CA GLY A 125 -10.11 18.98 9.44
C GLY A 125 -10.70 19.38 10.79
N GLY A 126 -9.94 20.22 11.51
CA GLY A 126 -10.18 20.62 12.89
C GLY A 126 -11.26 21.67 13.10
N GLN A 127 -11.32 22.69 12.24
CA GLN A 127 -12.27 23.81 12.28
C GLN A 127 -13.07 23.81 10.97
N PRO A 128 -14.41 23.72 11.01
CA PRO A 128 -15.22 23.90 9.81
C PRO A 128 -15.14 25.36 9.38
N THR A 129 -14.31 25.67 8.38
CA THR A 129 -14.24 27.01 7.75
C THR A 129 -15.58 27.45 7.16
N HIS A 130 -16.49 26.51 6.91
CA HIS A 130 -17.81 26.74 6.32
C HIS A 130 -18.87 25.73 6.84
N GLY A 131 -19.01 25.64 8.17
CA GLY A 131 -20.02 24.78 8.82
C GLY A 131 -19.69 23.28 8.80
N THR A 132 -20.41 22.50 9.61
CA THR A 132 -20.21 21.05 9.71
C THR A 132 -20.54 20.37 8.37
N PRO A 133 -19.63 19.58 7.78
CA PRO A 133 -19.90 18.88 6.53
C PRO A 133 -21.14 17.99 6.63
N VAL A 134 -22.05 18.15 5.68
CA VAL A 134 -23.25 17.30 5.60
C VAL A 134 -22.88 15.95 5.01
N THR A 135 -23.59 14.88 5.38
CA THR A 135 -23.37 13.51 4.91
C THR A 135 -23.23 13.39 3.37
N THR A 136 -23.94 14.23 2.61
CA THR A 136 -23.83 14.27 1.14
C THR A 136 -22.45 14.69 0.66
N GLU A 137 -21.83 15.69 1.29
CA GLU A 137 -20.48 16.15 0.94
C GLU A 137 -19.45 15.04 1.16
N VAL A 138 -19.56 14.33 2.29
CA VAL A 138 -18.70 13.17 2.64
C VAL A 138 -18.77 12.10 1.57
N LYS A 139 -19.99 11.72 1.14
CA LYS A 139 -20.21 10.71 0.10
C LYS A 139 -19.70 11.15 -1.27
N GLN A 140 -19.66 12.44 -1.54
CA GLN A 140 -19.24 13.00 -2.82
C GLN A 140 -17.73 13.27 -2.91
N LEU A 141 -16.98 13.11 -1.82
CA LEU A 141 -15.54 13.41 -1.79
C LEU A 141 -14.76 12.70 -2.92
N TRP A 142 -15.00 11.41 -3.15
CA TRP A 142 -14.38 10.68 -4.27
C TRP A 142 -14.60 11.36 -5.62
N ARG A 143 -15.86 11.67 -5.92
CA ARG A 143 -16.24 12.32 -7.18
C ARG A 143 -15.64 13.71 -7.29
N GLY A 144 -15.64 14.47 -6.20
CA GLY A 144 -15.04 15.81 -6.15
C GLY A 144 -13.53 15.77 -6.41
N LEU A 145 -12.82 14.78 -5.85
CA LEU A 145 -11.39 14.57 -6.10
C LEU A 145 -11.13 14.20 -7.57
N GLU A 146 -11.90 13.30 -8.16
CA GLU A 146 -11.76 12.93 -9.59
C GLU A 146 -12.08 14.10 -10.53
N GLN A 147 -13.08 14.93 -10.22
CA GLN A 147 -13.38 16.15 -10.97
C GLN A 147 -12.26 17.20 -10.87
N THR A 148 -11.50 17.18 -9.79
CA THR A 148 -10.43 18.16 -9.54
C THR A 148 -9.10 17.71 -10.11
N LEU A 149 -8.76 16.42 -9.93
CA LEU A 149 -7.46 15.84 -10.22
C LEU A 149 -7.44 14.97 -11.49
N GLY A 150 -8.60 14.72 -12.10
CA GLY A 150 -8.75 13.78 -13.21
C GLY A 150 -8.97 12.34 -12.76
N PRO A 151 -9.01 11.38 -13.70
CA PRO A 151 -9.30 9.97 -13.43
C PRO A 151 -8.32 9.38 -12.42
N ARG A 152 -8.84 8.67 -11.40
CA ARG A 152 -8.03 8.13 -10.31
C ARG A 152 -6.98 7.11 -10.76
N GLU A 153 -7.23 6.41 -11.86
CA GLU A 153 -6.30 5.46 -12.47
C GLU A 153 -5.00 6.14 -12.96
N GLN A 154 -5.04 7.46 -13.17
CA GLN A 154 -3.90 8.28 -13.56
C GLN A 154 -3.20 8.93 -12.37
N TRP A 155 -3.72 8.77 -11.14
CA TRP A 155 -3.11 9.35 -9.95
C TRP A 155 -1.81 8.62 -9.62
N ARG A 156 -0.71 9.36 -9.67
CA ARG A 156 0.65 8.86 -9.47
C ARG A 156 1.00 8.79 -7.99
N ALA A 157 2.00 7.98 -7.63
CA ALA A 157 2.42 7.78 -6.25
C ALA A 157 2.68 9.08 -5.46
N PRO A 158 3.39 10.12 -6.00
CA PRO A 158 3.60 11.37 -5.29
C PRO A 158 2.29 12.06 -4.85
N LEU A 159 1.32 12.20 -5.77
CA LEU A 159 0.01 12.78 -5.49
C LEU A 159 -0.73 11.96 -4.43
N LEU A 160 -0.71 10.63 -4.55
CA LEU A 160 -1.38 9.75 -3.58
C LEU A 160 -0.81 9.94 -2.17
N ARG A 161 0.52 10.02 -2.02
CA ARG A 161 1.15 10.21 -0.69
C ARG A 161 0.85 11.58 -0.08
N GLU A 162 0.70 12.60 -0.92
CA GLU A 162 0.22 13.92 -0.45
C GLU A 162 -1.23 13.87 0.05
N LEU A 163 -2.13 13.20 -0.70
CA LEU A 163 -3.52 13.03 -0.29
C LEU A 163 -3.62 12.21 1.01
N TRP A 164 -2.77 11.18 1.17
CA TRP A 164 -2.65 10.45 2.43
C TRP A 164 -2.30 11.40 3.58
N GLY A 165 -1.36 12.32 3.40
CA GLY A 165 -0.97 13.28 4.45
C GLY A 165 -2.15 14.12 4.93
N ALA A 166 -2.96 14.62 4.00
CA ALA A 166 -4.18 15.39 4.33
C ALA A 166 -5.23 14.53 5.06
N LEU A 167 -5.43 13.28 4.63
CA LEU A 167 -6.36 12.34 5.26
C LEU A 167 -5.91 11.94 6.68
N PHE A 168 -4.62 11.65 6.84
CA PHE A 168 -4.04 11.16 8.09
C PHE A 168 -4.03 12.24 9.16
N ALA A 169 -3.76 13.51 8.80
CA ALA A 169 -3.89 14.65 9.71
C ALA A 169 -5.31 14.74 10.34
N GLY A 170 -6.34 14.34 9.59
CA GLY A 170 -7.72 14.28 10.02
C GLY A 170 -8.19 12.94 10.59
N ALA A 171 -7.29 11.97 10.84
CA ALA A 171 -7.66 10.58 11.17
C ALA A 171 -8.63 10.45 12.36
N ARG A 172 -8.51 11.30 13.39
CA ARG A 172 -9.43 11.29 14.53
C ARG A 172 -10.87 11.65 14.14
N ARG A 173 -11.06 12.47 13.11
CA ARG A 173 -12.37 12.94 12.65
C ARG A 173 -13.11 11.93 11.78
N ARG A 174 -12.47 10.84 11.34
CA ARG A 174 -13.15 9.73 10.67
C ARG A 174 -14.32 9.16 11.48
N ARG A 175 -14.26 9.26 12.81
CA ARG A 175 -15.28 8.74 13.74
C ARG A 175 -16.55 9.60 13.85
N ARG A 176 -16.67 10.70 13.09
CA ARG A 176 -17.84 11.60 13.14
C ARG A 176 -19.14 10.92 12.72
N SER A 177 -19.09 10.06 11.70
CA SER A 177 -20.23 9.26 11.26
C SER A 177 -19.77 8.00 10.52
N PRO A 178 -20.64 7.00 10.31
CA PRO A 178 -20.30 5.82 9.53
C PRO A 178 -19.80 6.15 8.12
N ASP A 179 -20.36 7.19 7.47
CA ASP A 179 -19.90 7.62 6.16
C ASP A 179 -18.51 8.27 6.20
N HIS A 180 -18.18 9.04 7.24
CA HIS A 180 -16.82 9.56 7.41
C HIS A 180 -15.82 8.43 7.57
N GLU A 181 -16.14 7.43 8.39
CA GLU A 181 -15.26 6.31 8.67
C GLU A 181 -15.04 5.45 7.43
N ARG A 182 -16.12 5.12 6.71
CA ARG A 182 -16.07 4.37 5.44
C ARG A 182 -15.24 5.07 4.38
N ILE A 183 -15.50 6.35 4.12
CA ILE A 183 -14.81 7.12 3.08
C ILE A 183 -13.33 7.32 3.46
N TRP A 184 -13.04 7.51 4.74
CA TRP A 184 -11.66 7.62 5.23
C TRP A 184 -10.88 6.33 5.01
N PHE A 185 -11.43 5.16 5.34
CA PHE A 185 -10.76 3.87 5.07
C PHE A 185 -10.53 3.64 3.57
N GLN A 186 -11.52 3.93 2.73
CA GLN A 186 -11.41 3.83 1.27
C GLN A 186 -10.26 4.66 0.72
N LEU A 187 -10.25 5.96 1.05
CA LEU A 187 -9.26 6.91 0.53
C LEU A 187 -7.88 6.67 1.12
N THR A 188 -7.77 6.39 2.43
CA THR A 188 -6.48 6.13 3.08
C THR A 188 -5.83 4.87 2.52
N GLY A 189 -6.59 3.79 2.38
CA GLY A 189 -6.08 2.56 1.76
C GLY A 189 -5.69 2.77 0.30
N TYR A 190 -6.49 3.52 -0.46
CA TYR A 190 -6.17 3.84 -1.85
C TYR A 190 -4.88 4.66 -1.94
N THR A 191 -4.75 5.71 -1.14
CA THR A 191 -3.63 6.66 -1.21
C THR A 191 -2.31 6.11 -0.68
N LEU A 192 -2.32 5.02 0.09
CA LEU A 192 -1.11 4.41 0.63
C LEU A 192 -0.72 3.07 -0.02
N ARG A 193 -1.57 2.45 -0.83
CA ARG A 193 -1.26 1.14 -1.46
C ARG A 193 0.06 1.16 -2.28
N PRO A 194 0.86 0.08 -2.28
CA PRO A 194 0.71 -1.17 -1.50
C PRO A 194 1.24 -1.06 -0.05
N GLY A 195 1.59 0.14 0.41
CA GLY A 195 2.26 0.41 1.69
C GLY A 195 3.77 0.55 1.57
N PHE A 196 4.35 0.35 0.39
CA PHE A 196 5.78 0.44 0.11
C PHE A 196 6.03 0.86 -1.36
N GLY A 197 7.31 1.06 -1.72
CA GLY A 197 7.74 1.36 -3.09
C GLY A 197 7.88 2.85 -3.40
N TYR A 198 7.49 3.73 -2.49
CA TYR A 198 7.76 5.18 -2.54
C TYR A 198 8.49 5.63 -1.26
N PRO A 199 9.33 6.69 -1.31
CA PRO A 199 10.01 7.23 -0.12
C PRO A 199 9.08 7.45 1.06
N LEU A 200 9.54 7.07 2.26
CA LEU A 200 8.80 7.16 3.54
C LEU A 200 7.50 6.34 3.60
N ASP A 201 7.24 5.44 2.66
CA ASP A 201 6.04 4.60 2.74
C ASP A 201 6.03 3.69 3.96
N GLU A 202 7.18 3.13 4.35
CA GLU A 202 7.33 2.35 5.58
C GLU A 202 6.88 3.16 6.81
N TRP A 203 7.33 4.41 6.91
CA TRP A 203 6.90 5.32 7.97
C TRP A 203 5.39 5.62 7.91
N ARG A 204 4.83 5.88 6.72
CA ARG A 204 3.37 6.12 6.56
C ARG A 204 2.55 4.90 6.95
N ALA A 205 3.03 3.71 6.61
CA ALA A 205 2.42 2.44 6.99
C ALA A 205 2.47 2.25 8.50
N GLU A 206 3.60 2.51 9.15
CA GLU A 206 3.75 2.48 10.61
C GLU A 206 2.80 3.47 11.31
N GLN A 207 2.68 4.71 10.80
CA GLN A 207 1.72 5.67 11.38
C GLN A 207 0.28 5.23 11.19
N THR A 208 -0.05 4.65 10.03
CA THR A 208 -1.38 4.12 9.76
C THR A 208 -1.69 2.95 10.70
N ALA A 209 -0.71 2.07 10.94
CA ALA A 209 -0.82 0.91 11.83
C ALA A 209 -1.23 1.26 13.25
N LYS A 210 -0.81 2.42 13.78
CA LYS A 210 -1.22 2.93 15.11
C LYS A 210 -2.74 3.08 15.29
N ILE A 211 -3.50 3.09 14.20
CA ILE A 211 -4.96 3.18 14.19
C ILE A 211 -5.62 1.79 14.30
N PHE A 212 -4.90 0.68 14.09
CA PHE A 212 -5.47 -0.66 14.08
C PHE A 212 -6.19 -1.02 15.38
N ALA A 213 -5.53 -0.85 16.52
CA ALA A 213 -6.11 -1.10 17.86
C ALA A 213 -7.40 -0.28 18.13
N SER A 214 -7.53 0.85 17.44
CA SER A 214 -8.69 1.73 17.51
C SER A 214 -9.92 1.20 16.75
N GLY A 215 -9.74 0.20 15.88
CA GLY A 215 -10.79 -0.56 15.22
C GLY A 215 -11.83 0.27 14.44
N VAL A 216 -12.97 -0.38 14.18
CA VAL A 216 -14.16 0.22 13.56
C VAL A 216 -15.09 0.78 14.64
N ASN A 217 -15.37 2.08 14.57
CA ASN A 217 -16.28 2.75 15.49
C ASN A 217 -17.74 2.42 15.18
N ALA A 218 -18.15 2.53 13.92
CA ALA A 218 -19.47 2.16 13.42
C ALA A 218 -19.63 0.63 13.25
N HIS A 219 -19.36 -0.13 14.32
CA HIS A 219 -19.26 -1.59 14.32
C HIS A 219 -20.53 -2.35 13.89
N LYS A 220 -21.70 -1.69 13.86
CA LYS A 220 -22.96 -2.27 13.36
C LYS A 220 -23.09 -2.19 11.83
N GLU A 221 -22.19 -1.47 11.17
CA GLU A 221 -22.27 -1.18 9.73
C GLU A 221 -21.31 -2.09 8.96
N LYS A 222 -21.83 -3.18 8.38
CA LYS A 222 -21.06 -4.12 7.56
C LYS A 222 -20.18 -3.44 6.50
N ARG A 223 -20.71 -2.38 5.86
CA ARG A 223 -19.99 -1.64 4.82
C ARG A 223 -18.73 -0.96 5.36
N VAL A 224 -18.71 -0.56 6.63
CA VAL A 224 -17.52 0.04 7.26
C VAL A 224 -16.48 -1.03 7.54
N TRP A 225 -16.90 -2.22 8.00
CA TRP A 225 -16.01 -3.38 8.14
C TRP A 225 -15.35 -3.78 6.83
N THR A 226 -16.12 -3.85 5.74
CA THR A 226 -15.58 -4.14 4.40
C THR A 226 -14.42 -3.20 4.06
N GLU A 227 -14.61 -1.88 4.21
CA GLU A 227 -13.56 -0.91 3.86
C GLU A 227 -12.39 -0.91 4.84
N PHE A 228 -12.62 -1.21 6.12
CA PHE A 228 -11.56 -1.40 7.09
C PHE A 228 -10.61 -2.52 6.66
N TRP A 229 -11.15 -3.68 6.28
CA TRP A 229 -10.34 -4.81 5.81
C TRP A 229 -9.66 -4.54 4.48
N ILE A 230 -10.35 -3.90 3.53
CA ILE A 230 -9.75 -3.49 2.25
C ILE A 230 -8.59 -2.53 2.47
N MET A 231 -8.71 -1.55 3.38
CA MET A 231 -7.63 -0.63 3.70
C MET A 231 -6.39 -1.39 4.18
N TRP A 232 -6.53 -2.28 5.16
CA TRP A 232 -5.40 -3.05 5.68
C TRP A 232 -4.81 -3.99 4.63
N ARG A 233 -5.65 -4.62 3.80
CA ARG A 233 -5.20 -5.48 2.70
C ARG A 233 -4.33 -4.69 1.72
N ARG A 234 -4.78 -3.48 1.36
CA ARG A 234 -4.09 -2.57 0.44
C ARG A 234 -2.72 -2.13 0.92
N ILE A 235 -2.52 -2.04 2.24
CA ILE A 235 -1.25 -1.53 2.80
C ILE A 235 -0.41 -2.62 3.45
N ALA A 236 -0.85 -3.87 3.41
CA ALA A 236 -0.22 -4.99 4.12
C ALA A 236 1.28 -5.11 3.80
N GLY A 237 1.68 -4.87 2.55
CA GLY A 237 3.08 -4.96 2.15
C GLY A 237 4.00 -3.91 2.78
N GLY A 238 3.45 -2.82 3.31
CA GLY A 238 4.20 -1.81 4.06
C GLY A 238 4.23 -2.04 5.56
N LEU A 239 3.45 -2.99 6.08
CA LEU A 239 3.38 -3.27 7.51
C LEU A 239 4.52 -4.18 7.90
N ASP A 240 5.18 -3.85 9.01
CA ASP A 240 6.23 -4.68 9.58
C ASP A 240 5.68 -6.00 10.15
N ASP A 241 6.60 -6.87 10.54
CA ASP A 241 6.31 -8.19 11.10
C ASP A 241 5.36 -8.11 12.31
N ALA A 242 5.63 -7.20 13.24
CA ALA A 242 4.84 -7.05 14.47
C ALA A 242 3.40 -6.62 14.16
N CYS A 243 3.21 -5.66 13.26
CA CYS A 243 1.89 -5.18 12.84
C CYS A 243 1.10 -6.27 12.13
N GLN A 244 1.72 -7.05 11.24
CA GLN A 244 1.02 -8.16 10.57
C GLN A 244 0.60 -9.25 11.57
N HIS A 245 1.43 -9.58 12.56
CA HIS A 245 1.05 -10.52 13.62
C HIS A 245 -0.03 -9.95 14.55
N GLU A 246 -0.06 -8.64 14.82
CA GLU A 246 -1.15 -7.99 15.56
C GLU A 246 -2.50 -8.19 14.83
N ILE A 247 -2.51 -7.92 13.52
CA ILE A 247 -3.70 -8.14 12.67
C ILE A 247 -4.11 -9.61 12.67
N TRP A 248 -3.16 -10.53 12.50
CA TRP A 248 -3.42 -11.96 12.51
C TRP A 248 -4.00 -12.43 13.85
N ASN A 249 -3.42 -12.00 14.96
CA ASN A 249 -3.92 -12.33 16.30
C ASN A 249 -5.36 -11.86 16.52
N TYR A 250 -5.74 -10.72 15.94
CA TYR A 250 -7.13 -10.27 15.91
C TYR A 250 -8.01 -11.17 15.03
N LEU A 251 -7.59 -11.47 13.79
CA LEU A 251 -8.41 -12.22 12.83
C LEU A 251 -8.59 -13.70 13.20
N ARG A 252 -7.52 -14.35 13.67
CA ARG A 252 -7.43 -15.80 13.90
C ARG A 252 -8.64 -16.40 14.62
N PRO A 253 -9.04 -15.97 15.83
CA PRO A 253 -10.16 -16.59 16.56
C PRO A 253 -11.50 -16.42 15.82
N HIS A 254 -11.67 -15.36 15.02
CA HIS A 254 -12.89 -15.17 14.24
C HIS A 254 -12.91 -15.99 12.96
N LEU A 255 -11.76 -16.20 12.32
CA LEU A 255 -11.62 -17.06 11.15
C LEU A 255 -11.75 -18.53 11.53
N GLU A 256 -11.03 -18.98 12.55
CA GLU A 256 -11.11 -20.34 13.08
C GLU A 256 -12.56 -20.74 13.40
N ARG A 257 -13.29 -19.90 14.13
CA ARG A 257 -14.69 -20.16 14.47
C ARG A 257 -15.61 -20.31 13.25
N ARG A 258 -15.32 -19.61 12.15
CA ARG A 258 -16.22 -19.52 10.99
C ARG A 258 -15.83 -20.44 9.84
N LEU A 259 -14.57 -20.87 9.79
CA LEU A 259 -14.00 -21.61 8.66
C LEU A 259 -13.42 -22.96 9.06
N ASN A 260 -12.90 -23.13 10.28
CA ASN A 260 -12.30 -24.41 10.66
C ASN A 260 -13.38 -25.51 10.69
N PRO A 261 -13.30 -26.54 9.81
CA PRO A 261 -14.32 -27.59 9.74
C PRO A 261 -14.42 -28.43 11.01
N SER A 262 -13.34 -28.52 11.78
CA SER A 262 -13.27 -29.27 13.03
C SER A 262 -13.84 -28.51 14.22
N THR A 263 -14.10 -27.21 14.09
CA THR A 263 -14.64 -26.39 15.17
C THR A 263 -16.12 -26.70 15.40
N SER A 264 -16.48 -26.97 16.65
CA SER A 264 -17.88 -27.18 17.04
C SER A 264 -18.73 -25.94 16.72
N ARG A 265 -19.92 -26.18 16.14
CA ARG A 265 -20.91 -25.12 15.84
C ARG A 265 -21.37 -24.35 17.10
N ASN A 266 -21.18 -24.92 18.28
CA ASN A 266 -21.59 -24.35 19.57
C ASN A 266 -20.46 -23.60 20.29
N ILE A 267 -19.29 -23.40 19.66
CA ILE A 267 -18.21 -22.65 20.28
C ILE A 267 -18.64 -21.21 20.58
N ALA A 268 -18.30 -20.74 21.78
CA ALA A 268 -18.61 -19.38 22.19
C ALA A 268 -17.94 -18.36 21.26
N LYS A 269 -18.63 -17.24 20.99
CA LYS A 269 -18.03 -16.13 20.23
C LYS A 269 -16.89 -15.51 21.06
N PRO A 270 -15.79 -15.08 20.42
CA PRO A 270 -14.75 -14.31 21.11
C PRO A 270 -15.36 -13.10 21.81
N LYS A 271 -14.83 -12.71 22.97
CA LYS A 271 -15.31 -11.52 23.70
C LYS A 271 -15.08 -10.25 22.87
N GLY A 272 -15.95 -9.25 23.05
CA GLY A 272 -15.81 -7.94 22.41
C GLY A 272 -16.57 -7.80 21.08
N ILE A 273 -16.20 -6.78 20.32
CA ILE A 273 -16.83 -6.41 19.05
C ILE A 273 -16.62 -7.54 18.03
N GLN A 274 -17.70 -7.98 17.39
CA GLN A 274 -17.63 -9.01 16.36
C GLN A 274 -17.40 -8.38 14.99
N PRO A 275 -16.29 -8.69 14.30
CA PRO A 275 -16.05 -8.19 12.96
C PRO A 275 -16.94 -8.86 11.92
N GLU A 276 -17.42 -8.07 10.97
CA GLU A 276 -18.17 -8.54 9.80
C GLU A 276 -17.29 -8.63 8.54
N SER A 277 -17.91 -9.01 7.42
CA SER A 277 -17.26 -9.14 6.09
C SER A 277 -16.17 -10.22 6.03
N LEU A 278 -16.60 -11.47 6.25
CA LEU A 278 -15.74 -12.66 6.26
C LEU A 278 -14.83 -12.75 5.03
N ASP A 279 -15.35 -12.51 3.83
CA ASP A 279 -14.59 -12.57 2.59
C ASP A 279 -13.38 -11.62 2.62
N GLU A 280 -13.57 -10.38 3.09
CA GLU A 280 -12.47 -9.41 3.17
C GLU A 280 -11.52 -9.70 4.33
N MET A 281 -12.01 -10.30 5.42
CA MET A 281 -11.13 -10.78 6.49
C MET A 281 -10.17 -11.87 5.99
N VAL A 282 -10.66 -12.78 5.15
CA VAL A 282 -9.84 -13.81 4.52
C VAL A 282 -8.86 -13.19 3.54
N ARG A 283 -9.33 -12.25 2.70
CA ARG A 283 -8.46 -11.56 1.74
C ARG A 283 -7.32 -10.80 2.43
N LEU A 284 -7.60 -10.17 3.57
CA LEU A 284 -6.56 -9.57 4.41
C LEU A 284 -5.62 -10.63 4.98
N ALA A 285 -6.14 -11.68 5.63
CA ALA A 285 -5.33 -12.69 6.31
C ALA A 285 -4.32 -13.37 5.36
N VAL A 286 -4.73 -13.75 4.16
CA VAL A 286 -3.84 -14.38 3.16
C VAL A 286 -2.89 -13.39 2.49
N SER A 287 -3.14 -12.09 2.67
CA SER A 287 -2.24 -11.03 2.20
C SER A 287 -1.14 -10.73 3.21
N LEU A 288 -1.15 -11.30 4.42
CA LEU A 288 -0.12 -11.12 5.45
C LEU A 288 1.08 -12.06 5.19
N GLU A 289 1.99 -11.63 4.31
CA GLU A 289 3.11 -12.48 3.89
C GLU A 289 4.20 -12.62 4.95
N HIS A 290 4.15 -11.80 6.01
CA HIS A 290 4.98 -11.95 7.20
C HIS A 290 4.48 -13.04 8.17
N LEU A 291 3.39 -13.74 7.91
CA LEU A 291 3.08 -14.92 8.73
C LEU A 291 4.05 -16.07 8.46
N GLY A 292 4.30 -16.88 9.49
CA GLY A 292 5.13 -18.08 9.38
C GLY A 292 4.48 -19.17 8.51
N PRO A 293 5.27 -20.14 8.00
CA PRO A 293 4.73 -21.26 7.21
C PRO A 293 3.63 -22.05 7.93
N ASP A 294 3.76 -22.27 9.23
CA ASP A 294 2.78 -23.03 10.03
C ASP A 294 1.43 -22.30 10.14
N GLU A 295 1.46 -20.98 10.38
CA GLU A 295 0.25 -20.17 10.47
C GLU A 295 -0.47 -20.09 9.13
N LYS A 296 0.29 -19.95 8.03
CA LYS A 296 -0.24 -19.99 6.67
C LYS A 296 -0.85 -21.36 6.35
N SER A 297 -0.18 -22.45 6.73
CA SER A 297 -0.67 -23.82 6.59
C SER A 297 -1.99 -24.02 7.34
N GLN A 298 -2.05 -23.59 8.60
CA GLN A 298 -3.28 -23.64 9.41
C GLN A 298 -4.42 -22.84 8.76
N LEU A 299 -4.17 -21.60 8.34
CA LEU A 299 -5.19 -20.76 7.71
C LEU A 299 -5.69 -21.39 6.40
N GLY A 300 -4.78 -21.93 5.59
CA GLY A 300 -5.15 -22.58 4.34
C GLY A 300 -5.97 -23.85 4.56
N ASP A 301 -5.73 -24.62 5.62
CA ASP A 301 -6.57 -25.79 5.96
C ASP A 301 -8.00 -25.42 6.33
N TRP A 302 -8.20 -24.24 6.93
CA TRP A 302 -9.54 -23.73 7.18
C TRP A 302 -10.24 -23.28 5.89
N ILE A 303 -9.49 -22.80 4.90
CA ILE A 303 -10.03 -22.22 3.67
C ILE A 303 -10.25 -23.27 2.57
N ALA A 304 -9.34 -24.25 2.44
CA ALA A 304 -9.28 -25.20 1.33
C ALA A 304 -10.60 -25.94 1.07
N PRO A 305 -11.38 -26.36 2.09
CA PRO A 305 -12.68 -27.00 1.88
C PRO A 305 -13.71 -26.14 1.12
N TYR A 306 -13.52 -24.81 1.10
CA TYR A 306 -14.40 -23.86 0.44
C TYR A 306 -13.88 -23.38 -0.93
N ALA A 307 -12.66 -23.77 -1.32
CA ALA A 307 -12.01 -23.30 -2.55
C ALA A 307 -12.84 -23.51 -3.81
N SER A 308 -13.63 -24.59 -3.83
CA SER A 308 -14.51 -24.99 -4.93
C SER A 308 -15.90 -24.34 -4.90
N THR A 309 -16.10 -23.33 -4.06
CA THR A 309 -17.35 -22.56 -3.93
C THR A 309 -17.17 -21.11 -4.37
N PRO A 310 -18.25 -20.38 -4.73
CA PRO A 310 -18.15 -18.96 -5.03
C PRO A 310 -17.61 -18.15 -3.85
N GLY A 311 -16.70 -17.22 -4.12
CA GLY A 311 -16.10 -16.34 -3.12
C GLY A 311 -14.60 -16.19 -3.30
N PRO A 312 -13.88 -15.66 -2.29
CA PRO A 312 -12.44 -15.40 -2.39
C PRO A 312 -11.56 -16.65 -2.22
N TRP A 313 -12.16 -17.82 -2.03
CA TRP A 313 -11.50 -19.01 -1.47
C TRP A 313 -10.40 -19.57 -2.37
N ALA A 314 -10.66 -19.76 -3.66
CA ALA A 314 -9.67 -20.25 -4.61
C ALA A 314 -8.49 -19.27 -4.74
N TRP A 315 -8.78 -17.97 -4.85
CA TRP A 315 -7.74 -16.94 -4.87
C TRP A 315 -6.91 -16.94 -3.56
N ALA A 316 -7.56 -17.12 -2.41
CA ALA A 316 -6.90 -17.15 -1.11
C ALA A 316 -5.94 -18.35 -0.96
N ILE A 317 -6.35 -19.53 -1.42
CA ILE A 317 -5.49 -20.71 -1.48
C ILE A 317 -4.31 -20.49 -2.43
N GLY A 318 -4.56 -19.90 -3.60
CA GLY A 318 -3.49 -19.51 -4.53
C GLY A 318 -2.46 -18.56 -3.90
N ARG A 319 -2.91 -17.60 -3.09
CA ARG A 319 -2.03 -16.65 -2.38
C ARG A 319 -1.21 -17.32 -1.28
N LEU A 320 -1.81 -18.18 -0.46
CA LEU A 320 -1.08 -18.93 0.58
C LEU A 320 -0.10 -19.95 -0.02
N GLY A 321 -0.49 -20.59 -1.12
CA GLY A 321 0.33 -21.55 -1.86
C GLY A 321 1.42 -20.90 -2.72
N ALA A 322 1.46 -19.57 -2.84
CA ALA A 322 2.38 -18.88 -3.75
C ALA A 322 3.85 -19.27 -3.50
N ARG A 323 4.57 -19.60 -4.57
CA ARG A 323 6.01 -19.95 -4.51
C ARG A 323 6.92 -18.73 -4.53
N VAL A 324 6.42 -17.61 -5.03
CA VAL A 324 7.10 -16.31 -5.00
C VAL A 324 6.17 -15.33 -4.31
N LEU A 325 6.57 -14.88 -3.12
CA LEU A 325 5.85 -13.89 -2.34
C LEU A 325 6.02 -12.50 -2.97
N MET A 326 5.05 -11.62 -2.74
CA MET A 326 5.02 -10.27 -3.34
C MET A 326 5.95 -9.30 -2.63
N TYR A 327 6.10 -9.44 -1.33
CA TYR A 327 6.93 -8.58 -0.48
C TYR A 327 7.53 -9.34 0.72
N GLY A 328 6.98 -10.50 1.08
CA GLY A 328 7.53 -11.37 2.13
C GLY A 328 8.82 -12.08 1.70
N SER A 329 9.66 -12.40 2.67
CA SER A 329 10.88 -13.17 2.43
C SER A 329 10.60 -14.62 2.03
N ALA A 330 11.44 -15.20 1.16
CA ALA A 330 11.25 -16.54 0.60
C ALA A 330 11.06 -17.66 1.64
N HIS A 331 11.68 -17.57 2.83
CA HIS A 331 11.54 -18.56 3.91
C HIS A 331 10.13 -18.60 4.53
N ARG A 332 9.23 -17.68 4.17
CA ARG A 332 7.86 -17.62 4.67
C ARG A 332 6.86 -18.33 3.75
N THR A 333 7.31 -18.96 2.67
CA THR A 333 6.46 -19.81 1.85
C THR A 333 6.12 -21.10 2.62
N VAL A 334 4.91 -21.63 2.44
CA VAL A 334 4.57 -22.96 2.98
C VAL A 334 5.37 -24.06 2.28
N ASP A 335 5.48 -25.22 2.93
CA ASP A 335 6.15 -26.39 2.37
C ASP A 335 5.62 -26.78 0.99
N PRO A 336 6.48 -27.29 0.08
CA PRO A 336 6.07 -27.73 -1.26
C PRO A 336 4.96 -28.78 -1.23
N GLU A 337 5.01 -29.74 -0.31
CA GLU A 337 3.98 -30.77 -0.16
C GLU A 337 2.62 -30.15 0.18
N LYS A 338 2.62 -29.14 1.06
CA LYS A 338 1.39 -28.42 1.42
C LYS A 338 0.83 -27.66 0.23
N ALA A 339 1.68 -26.92 -0.48
CA ALA A 339 1.29 -26.20 -1.68
C ALA A 339 0.80 -27.14 -2.80
N ALA A 340 1.40 -28.32 -2.95
CA ALA A 340 0.95 -29.34 -3.89
C ALA A 340 -0.47 -29.86 -3.53
N SER A 341 -0.73 -30.11 -2.24
CA SER A 341 -2.08 -30.52 -1.79
C SER A 341 -3.15 -29.46 -2.10
N TRP A 342 -2.79 -28.19 -1.98
CA TRP A 342 -3.67 -27.07 -2.33
C TRP A 342 -3.79 -26.85 -3.83
N LEU A 343 -2.75 -27.16 -4.61
CA LEU A 343 -2.81 -27.12 -6.06
C LEU A 343 -3.85 -28.11 -6.61
N GLU A 344 -3.99 -29.30 -6.01
CA GLU A 344 -5.08 -30.24 -6.35
C GLU A 344 -6.47 -29.65 -6.09
N VAL A 345 -6.63 -28.95 -4.96
CA VAL A 345 -7.88 -28.26 -4.62
C VAL A 345 -8.19 -27.16 -5.65
N LEU A 346 -7.17 -26.44 -6.13
CA LEU A 346 -7.32 -25.43 -7.17
C LEU A 346 -7.68 -26.04 -8.54
N PHE A 347 -7.20 -27.25 -8.84
CA PHE A 347 -7.61 -27.99 -10.04
C PHE A 347 -9.12 -28.32 -10.01
N ASP A 348 -9.65 -28.83 -8.90
CA ASP A 348 -11.10 -29.07 -8.74
C ASP A 348 -11.89 -27.75 -8.81
N ALA A 349 -11.41 -26.69 -8.17
CA ALA A 349 -12.04 -25.38 -8.24
C ALA A 349 -12.09 -24.83 -9.68
N HIS A 350 -11.02 -25.01 -10.46
CA HIS A 350 -10.99 -24.63 -11.88
C HIS A 350 -11.97 -25.45 -12.71
N GLN A 351 -12.04 -26.77 -12.49
CA GLN A 351 -13.01 -27.64 -13.18
C GLN A 351 -14.46 -27.20 -12.93
N ARG A 352 -14.73 -26.68 -11.73
CA ARG A 352 -16.03 -26.08 -11.36
C ARG A 352 -16.21 -24.63 -11.79
N LYS A 353 -15.26 -24.09 -12.55
CA LYS A 353 -15.25 -22.72 -13.09
C LYS A 353 -15.31 -21.64 -12.01
N VAL A 354 -14.68 -21.89 -10.86
CA VAL A 354 -14.56 -20.89 -9.79
C VAL A 354 -13.62 -19.78 -10.22
N GLU A 355 -14.06 -18.53 -10.06
CA GLU A 355 -13.26 -17.35 -10.37
C GLU A 355 -11.95 -17.33 -9.56
N GLY A 356 -10.85 -16.96 -10.22
CA GLY A 356 -9.54 -16.85 -9.59
C GLY A 356 -8.80 -18.18 -9.39
N ALA A 357 -9.45 -19.34 -9.57
CA ALA A 357 -8.79 -20.65 -9.45
C ALA A 357 -7.62 -20.80 -10.43
N LEU A 358 -7.81 -20.40 -11.69
CA LEU A 358 -6.78 -20.50 -12.73
C LEU A 358 -5.54 -19.68 -12.41
N PHE A 359 -5.70 -18.46 -11.88
CA PHE A 359 -4.54 -17.66 -11.44
C PHE A 359 -3.94 -18.16 -10.12
N GLY A 360 -4.75 -18.80 -9.26
CA GLY A 360 -4.25 -19.50 -8.08
C GLY A 360 -3.30 -20.63 -8.44
N ILE A 361 -3.63 -21.41 -9.48
CA ILE A 361 -2.76 -22.46 -10.05
C ILE A 361 -1.40 -21.85 -10.46
N VAL A 362 -1.43 -20.72 -11.17
CA VAL A 362 -0.19 -20.02 -11.59
C VAL A 362 0.68 -19.65 -10.39
N GLN A 363 0.09 -19.07 -9.34
CA GLN A 363 0.84 -18.67 -8.14
C GLN A 363 1.48 -19.86 -7.41
N ALA A 364 0.75 -20.97 -7.29
CA ALA A 364 1.20 -22.16 -6.58
C ALA A 364 2.21 -22.99 -7.38
N ALA A 365 2.17 -22.95 -8.72
CA ALA A 365 3.02 -23.77 -9.59
C ALA A 365 4.20 -23.03 -10.25
N ARG A 366 4.23 -21.69 -10.17
CA ARG A 366 5.31 -20.86 -10.75
C ARG A 366 6.68 -21.26 -10.20
N LEU A 367 7.68 -21.24 -11.09
CA LEU A 367 9.08 -21.44 -10.70
C LEU A 367 9.60 -20.25 -9.91
N SER A 368 10.16 -20.55 -8.74
CA SER A 368 10.76 -19.57 -7.84
C SER A 368 12.27 -19.44 -8.02
N GLY A 369 12.90 -20.41 -8.71
CA GLY A 369 14.35 -20.49 -8.86
C GLY A 369 15.05 -21.16 -7.68
N ASP A 370 14.29 -21.66 -6.71
CA ASP A 370 14.77 -22.39 -5.55
C ASP A 370 14.09 -23.76 -5.48
N ARG A 371 14.90 -24.81 -5.70
CA ARG A 371 14.42 -26.19 -5.78
C ARG A 371 13.77 -26.68 -4.49
N SER A 372 14.11 -26.13 -3.32
CA SER A 372 13.48 -26.57 -2.07
C SER A 372 12.08 -25.98 -1.87
N ARG A 373 11.67 -25.01 -2.69
CA ARG A 373 10.35 -24.36 -2.62
C ARG A 373 9.46 -24.73 -3.81
N ASP A 374 10.08 -24.97 -4.96
CA ASP A 374 9.41 -25.34 -6.20
C ASP A 374 8.69 -26.70 -6.07
N LEU A 375 7.57 -26.83 -6.79
CA LEU A 375 6.81 -28.07 -6.83
C LEU A 375 7.48 -29.10 -7.75
N ASP A 376 7.15 -30.37 -7.50
CA ASP A 376 7.53 -31.48 -8.37
C ASP A 376 7.14 -31.23 -9.82
N GLU A 377 7.98 -31.71 -10.73
CA GLU A 377 7.80 -31.52 -12.17
C GLU A 377 6.47 -32.09 -12.68
N SER A 378 6.01 -33.22 -12.14
CA SER A 378 4.72 -33.82 -12.52
C SER A 378 3.54 -32.89 -12.21
N MET A 379 3.52 -32.25 -11.05
CA MET A 379 2.49 -31.29 -10.66
C MET A 379 2.51 -30.05 -11.55
N ARG A 380 3.71 -29.59 -11.90
CA ARG A 380 3.89 -28.42 -12.77
C ARG A 380 3.48 -28.70 -14.21
N ILE A 381 3.78 -29.88 -14.75
CA ILE A 381 3.32 -30.32 -16.07
C ILE A 381 1.78 -30.34 -16.11
N ARG A 382 1.13 -30.93 -15.10
CA ARG A 382 -0.33 -30.93 -15.03
C ARG A 382 -0.92 -29.52 -14.94
N ALA A 383 -0.28 -28.61 -14.22
CA ALA A 383 -0.69 -27.20 -14.18
C ALA A 383 -0.54 -26.53 -15.56
N LEU A 384 0.52 -26.83 -16.31
CA LEU A 384 0.72 -26.35 -17.69
C LEU A 384 -0.34 -26.88 -18.65
N ASP A 385 -0.70 -28.16 -18.55
CA ASP A 385 -1.76 -28.76 -19.37
C ASP A 385 -3.10 -28.05 -19.15
N ILE A 386 -3.48 -27.83 -17.88
CA ILE A 386 -4.69 -27.09 -17.51
C ILE A 386 -4.67 -25.65 -18.04
N LEU A 387 -3.53 -24.95 -17.95
CA LEU A 387 -3.39 -23.61 -18.51
C LEU A 387 -3.49 -23.60 -20.04
N GLY A 388 -3.01 -24.65 -20.70
CA GLY A 388 -3.13 -24.85 -22.14
C GLY A 388 -4.58 -25.05 -22.57
N GLU A 389 -5.29 -25.97 -21.91
CA GLU A 389 -6.71 -26.27 -22.16
C GLU A 389 -7.62 -25.05 -21.89
N ALA A 390 -7.29 -24.25 -20.88
CA ALA A 390 -8.04 -23.04 -20.54
C ALA A 390 -7.68 -21.82 -21.41
N GLU A 391 -6.80 -21.99 -22.42
CA GLU A 391 -6.29 -20.92 -23.27
C GLU A 391 -5.73 -19.72 -22.46
N ALA A 392 -5.06 -20.02 -21.34
CA ALA A 392 -4.51 -19.00 -20.46
C ALA A 392 -3.43 -18.17 -21.15
N PRO A 393 -3.21 -16.90 -20.73
CA PRO A 393 -2.16 -16.04 -21.28
C PRO A 393 -0.78 -16.71 -21.31
N GLU A 394 -0.01 -16.47 -22.37
CA GLU A 394 1.32 -17.06 -22.51
C GLU A 394 2.27 -16.61 -21.39
N SER A 395 2.11 -15.37 -20.90
CA SER A 395 2.86 -14.87 -19.74
C SER A 395 2.70 -15.75 -18.50
N TRP A 396 1.54 -16.39 -18.32
CA TRP A 396 1.29 -17.30 -17.19
C TRP A 396 2.02 -18.62 -17.33
N ARG A 397 2.05 -19.19 -18.54
CA ARG A 397 2.82 -20.42 -18.83
C ARG A 397 4.31 -20.16 -18.71
N HIS A 398 4.75 -18.97 -19.09
CA HIS A 398 6.13 -18.54 -18.95
C HIS A 398 6.59 -18.52 -17.48
N LEU A 399 5.72 -18.14 -16.54
CA LEU A 399 6.00 -18.20 -15.09
C LEU A 399 6.22 -19.65 -14.59
N LEU A 400 5.64 -20.66 -15.23
CA LEU A 400 5.79 -22.08 -14.84
C LEU A 400 6.98 -22.75 -15.51
N THR A 401 7.51 -22.16 -16.57
CA THR A 401 8.62 -22.72 -17.36
C THR A 401 9.93 -21.98 -17.17
N ASN A 402 9.88 -20.71 -16.76
CA ASN A 402 11.03 -19.83 -16.60
C ASN A 402 10.98 -19.05 -15.28
N ILE A 403 12.17 -18.72 -14.75
CA ILE A 403 12.31 -17.89 -13.55
C ILE A 403 12.22 -16.42 -14.00
N VAL A 404 11.00 -15.90 -14.03
CA VAL A 404 10.72 -14.53 -14.50
C VAL A 404 9.80 -13.80 -13.52
N ALA A 405 9.92 -12.48 -13.44
CA ALA A 405 9.02 -11.64 -12.63
C ALA A 405 7.61 -11.59 -13.25
N MET A 406 6.59 -11.36 -12.40
CA MET A 406 5.24 -11.07 -12.87
C MET A 406 5.17 -9.68 -13.50
N GLU A 407 4.34 -9.55 -14.54
CA GLU A 407 3.95 -8.27 -15.10
C GLU A 407 3.01 -7.52 -14.14
N ASP A 408 2.88 -6.20 -14.32
CA ASP A 408 2.10 -5.36 -13.40
C ASP A 408 0.61 -5.75 -13.33
N ALA A 409 0.04 -6.22 -14.44
CA ALA A 409 -1.34 -6.73 -14.47
C ALA A 409 -1.52 -7.98 -13.59
N ASP A 410 -0.51 -8.86 -13.55
CA ASP A 410 -0.53 -10.07 -12.72
C ASP A 410 -0.23 -9.75 -11.26
N LYS A 411 0.70 -8.81 -11.00
CA LYS A 411 0.89 -8.27 -9.64
C LYS A 411 -0.41 -7.70 -9.10
N ALA A 412 -1.17 -6.95 -9.92
CA ALA A 412 -2.45 -6.39 -9.51
C ALA A 412 -3.49 -7.47 -9.17
N ARG A 413 -3.53 -8.56 -9.93
CA ARG A 413 -4.37 -9.74 -9.63
C ARG A 413 -3.94 -10.42 -8.33
N ALA A 414 -2.64 -10.53 -8.07
CA ALA A 414 -2.10 -11.11 -6.85
C ALA A 414 -2.38 -10.25 -5.62
N PHE A 415 -2.25 -8.92 -5.71
CA PHE A 415 -2.64 -7.98 -4.65
C PHE A 415 -4.17 -7.87 -4.47
N GLY A 416 -4.94 -8.23 -5.51
CA GLY A 416 -6.37 -7.91 -5.57
C GLY A 416 -6.64 -6.40 -5.63
N ASP A 417 -5.67 -5.62 -6.12
CA ASP A 417 -5.76 -4.18 -6.34
C ASP A 417 -4.74 -3.71 -7.38
N THR A 418 -5.01 -2.57 -8.02
CA THR A 418 -4.09 -1.92 -8.95
C THR A 418 -2.97 -1.18 -8.21
N LEU A 419 -1.74 -1.27 -8.72
CA LEU A 419 -0.61 -0.50 -8.20
C LEU A 419 -0.60 0.92 -8.78
N PRO A 420 -0.25 1.95 -7.99
CA PRO A 420 -0.05 3.31 -8.48
C PRO A 420 1.01 3.43 -9.56
N LEU A 421 0.79 4.36 -10.50
CA LEU A 421 1.79 4.74 -11.49
C LEU A 421 3.01 5.37 -10.80
N GLY A 422 4.21 4.94 -11.22
CA GLY A 422 5.49 5.49 -10.74
C GLY A 422 6.04 4.84 -9.46
N LEU A 423 5.48 3.72 -9.00
CA LEU A 423 6.14 2.90 -7.98
C LEU A 423 7.26 2.07 -8.58
N ALA A 424 8.40 2.02 -7.90
CA ALA A 424 9.41 1.00 -8.13
C ALA A 424 8.96 -0.26 -7.38
N ALA A 425 8.74 -1.35 -8.12
CA ALA A 425 8.39 -2.65 -7.57
C ALA A 425 9.64 -3.49 -7.29
#